data_AF-A0A379GFZ5-F1
#
_entry.id   AF-A0A379GFZ5-F1
#
_cell.length_a   1.000
_cell.length_b   1.000
_cell.length_c   1.000
_cell.angle_alpha   90.00
_cell.angle_beta   90.00
_cell.angle_gamma   90.00
#
_symmetry.space_group_name_H-M   'P 1'
#
loop_
_entity.id
_entity.type
_entity.pdbx_description
1 polymer ?
#
loop_
_entity_poly.entity_id
_entity_poly.type
_entity_poly.pdbx_seq_one_letter_code
_entity_poly.pdbx_strand_id
1 'polypeptide(L)' 'MSRTIMLVPTDTRVGLTSVSLGVIRSMEQKGVRLSVFKPIAQPRVKGALDQTLRLSALTPQFNPQNL' A
#
# COMPACT_ATOMS: atom_id res chain seq x y z
N MET A 1 3.38 14.28 -14.71
CA MET A 1 2.57 13.11 -15.13
C MET A 1 2.45 12.15 -13.96
N SER A 2 1.22 11.85 -13.50
CA SER A 2 0.98 10.80 -12.51
C SER A 2 0.97 9.43 -13.18
N ARG A 3 1.43 8.39 -12.47
CA ARG A 3 1.39 7.01 -12.94
C ARG A 3 0.81 6.12 -11.83
N THR A 4 -0.22 5.36 -12.15
CA THR A 4 -0.84 4.41 -11.21
C THR A 4 -0.37 3.00 -11.53
N ILE A 5 0.04 2.26 -10.51
CA ILE A 5 0.45 0.85 -10.62
C ILE A 5 -0.44 0.05 -9.67
N MET A 6 -1.10 -0.98 -10.18
CA MET A 6 -1.90 -1.92 -9.38
C MET A 6 -1.12 -3.22 -9.19
N LEU A 7 -0.90 -3.61 -7.93
CA LEU A 7 -0.34 -4.91 -7.62
C LEU A 7 -1.48 -5.92 -7.46
N VAL A 8 -1.50 -6.95 -8.32
CA VAL A 8 -2.50 -8.02 -8.31
C VAL A 8 -1.80 -9.33 -7.94
N PRO A 9 -2.16 -9.99 -6.82
CA PRO A 9 -1.58 -11.27 -6.46
C PRO A 9 -2.19 -12.41 -7.29
N THR A 10 -1.42 -13.48 -7.51
CA THR A 10 -1.92 -14.71 -8.15
C THR A 10 -2.62 -15.64 -7.15
N ASP A 11 -2.25 -15.59 -5.87
CA ASP A 11 -2.87 -16.36 -4.78
C ASP A 11 -2.77 -15.59 -3.44
N THR A 12 -3.39 -16.13 -2.40
CA THR A 12 -3.17 -15.75 -1.01
C THR A 12 -1.73 -16.04 -0.57
N ARG A 13 -1.22 -15.26 0.39
CA ARG A 13 0.10 -15.45 1.04
C ARG A 13 1.33 -15.44 0.11
N VAL A 14 1.20 -15.05 -1.15
CA VAL A 14 2.33 -14.89 -2.11
C VAL A 14 3.28 -13.72 -1.78
N GLY A 15 3.17 -13.11 -0.60
CA GLY A 15 4.04 -12.01 -0.18
C GLY A 15 3.66 -10.63 -0.74
N LEU A 16 2.41 -10.42 -1.17
CA LEU A 16 1.93 -9.13 -1.72
C LEU A 16 2.32 -7.93 -0.85
N THR A 17 2.22 -8.04 0.48
CA THR A 17 2.61 -6.98 1.42
C THR A 17 4.11 -6.68 1.34
N SER A 18 4.96 -7.71 1.34
CA SER A 18 6.41 -7.55 1.26
C SER A 18 6.82 -6.93 -0.08
N VAL A 19 6.21 -7.38 -1.18
CA VAL A 19 6.42 -6.80 -2.51
C VAL A 19 5.98 -5.33 -2.54
N SER A 20 4.81 -5.01 -2.00
CA SER A 20 4.29 -3.64 -1.92
C SER A 20 5.26 -2.72 -1.16
N LEU A 21 5.75 -3.15 0.00
CA LEU A 21 6.74 -2.41 0.79
C LEU A 21 8.07 -2.24 0.06
N GLY A 22 8.54 -3.27 -0.65
CA GLY A 22 9.75 -3.18 -1.48
C GLY A 22 9.62 -2.12 -2.59
N VAL A 23 8.47 -2.08 -3.27
CA VAL A 23 8.17 -1.07 -4.29
C VAL A 23 8.13 0.33 -3.69
N ILE A 24 7.40 0.52 -2.59
CA ILE A 24 7.33 1.80 -1.86
C ILE A 24 8.73 2.27 -1.50
N ARG A 25 9.53 1.40 -0.86
CA ARG A 25 10.87 1.74 -0.41
C ARG A 25 11.81 2.12 -1.56
N SER A 26 11.72 1.42 -2.69
CA SER A 26 12.53 1.74 -3.88
C SER A 26 12.17 3.10 -4.47
N MET A 27 10.87 3.45 -4.47
CA MET A 27 10.40 4.75 -4.92
C MET A 27 10.82 5.87 -3.96
N GLU A 28 10.70 5.67 -2.65
CA GLU A 28 11.19 6.60 -1.63
C GLU A 28 12.69 6.87 -1.78
N GLN A 29 13.50 5.81 -1.96
CA GLN A 29 14.96 5.94 -2.17
C GLN A 29 15.32 6.75 -3.41
N LYS A 30 14.43 6.80 -4.41
CA LYS A 30 14.59 7.60 -5.63
C LYS A 30 13.98 9.00 -5.50
N GLY A 31 13.46 9.37 -4.32
CA GLY A 31 12.79 10.66 -4.10
C GLY A 31 11.44 10.78 -4.82
N VAL A 32 10.84 9.67 -5.24
CA VAL A 32 9.56 9.67 -5.96
C VAL A 32 8.43 9.84 -4.96
N ARG A 33 7.62 10.89 -5.14
CA ARG A 33 6.37 11.07 -4.37
C ARG A 33 5.36 10.00 -4.80
N LEU A 34 4.86 9.24 -3.83
CA LEU A 34 3.89 8.18 -4.05
C LEU A 34 2.79 8.24 -2.99
N SER A 35 1.65 7.63 -3.31
CA SER A 35 0.56 7.39 -2.37
C SER A 35 0.07 5.96 -2.54
N VAL A 36 -0.28 5.32 -1.43
CA VAL A 36 -0.71 3.92 -1.39
C VAL A 36 -2.21 3.86 -1.14
N PHE A 37 -2.91 2.98 -1.86
CA PHE A 37 -4.36 2.79 -1.73
C PHE A 37 -4.68 1.29 -1.63
N LYS A 38 -5.45 0.91 -0.59
CA LYS A 38 -5.98 -0.46 -0.42
C LYS A 38 -7.52 -0.38 -0.60
N PRO A 39 -8.06 -0.73 -1.78
CA PRO A 39 -9.47 -0.48 -2.11
C PRO A 39 -10.45 -1.30 -1.28
N ILE A 40 -10.04 -2.49 -0.83
CA ILE A 40 -10.89 -3.40 -0.08
C ILE A 40 -10.25 -3.64 1.29
N ALA A 41 -10.96 -3.20 2.34
CA ALA A 41 -10.60 -3.56 3.70
C ALA A 41 -10.86 -5.06 3.90
N GLN A 42 -9.89 -5.78 4.47
CA GLN A 42 -10.07 -7.18 4.83
C GLN A 42 -10.69 -7.23 6.24
N PRO A 43 -11.90 -7.79 6.41
CA PRO A 43 -12.52 -7.95 7.73
C PRO A 43 -11.63 -8.85 8.59
N ARG A 44 -11.26 -8.41 9.79
CA ARG A 44 -10.48 -9.22 10.73
C ARG A 44 -11.32 -9.61 11.93
N VAL A 45 -10.99 -10.79 12.48
CA VAL A 45 -11.52 -11.28 13.75
C VAL A 45 -11.20 -10.25 14.84
N LYS A 46 -12.27 -9.74 15.47
CA LYS A 46 -12.38 -8.87 16.65
C LYS A 46 -11.04 -8.49 17.34
N GLY A 47 -10.59 -7.25 17.16
CA GLY A 47 -9.68 -6.57 18.12
C GLY A 47 -8.22 -6.31 17.71
N ALA A 48 -7.73 -6.79 16.56
CA ALA A 48 -6.35 -6.51 16.14
C ALA A 48 -6.28 -5.30 15.19
N LEU A 49 -5.33 -4.38 15.37
CA LEU A 49 -5.06 -3.23 14.48
C LEU A 49 -4.51 -3.70 13.12
N ASP A 50 -4.77 -2.99 12.01
CA ASP A 50 -4.36 -3.44 10.66
C ASP A 50 -2.85 -3.27 10.51
N GLN A 51 -2.11 -4.35 10.80
CA GLN A 51 -0.65 -4.36 10.75
C GLN A 51 -0.13 -4.07 9.34
N THR A 52 -0.93 -4.38 8.31
CA THR A 52 -0.58 -4.14 6.90
C THR A 52 -0.47 -2.66 6.56
N LEU A 53 -1.23 -1.77 7.22
CA LEU A 53 -1.19 -0.31 7.00
C LEU A 53 -0.22 0.41 7.97
N ARG A 54 0.13 -0.19 9.12
CA ARG A 54 1.06 0.42 10.09
C ARG A 54 2.47 0.60 9.54
N LEU A 55 2.92 -0.30 8.65
CA LEU A 55 4.22 -0.17 7.99
C LEU A 55 4.25 0.88 6.86
N SER A 56 3.11 1.19 6.24
CA SER A 56 3.02 2.23 5.20
C SER A 56 2.64 3.61 5.74
N ALA A 57 2.37 3.75 7.05
CA ALA A 57 1.88 4.98 7.69
C ALA A 57 2.90 6.16 7.72
N LEU A 58 4.09 5.99 7.14
CA LEU A 58 5.05 7.07 6.88
C LEU A 58 4.81 7.75 5.51
N THR A 59 3.88 7.25 4.69
CA THR A 59 3.53 7.86 3.39
C THR A 59 2.21 8.62 3.46
N PRO A 60 2.06 9.76 2.74
CA PRO A 60 0.81 10.52 2.71
C PRO A 60 -0.34 9.64 2.22
N GLN A 61 -1.42 9.59 3.00
CA GLN A 61 -2.64 8.87 2.61
C GLN A 61 -3.18 9.45 1.31
N PHE A 62 -3.45 8.57 0.34
CA PHE A 62 -4.11 8.93 -0.91
C PHE A 62 -5.49 9.54 -0.62
N ASN A 63 -5.72 10.81 -1.00
CA ASN A 63 -7.03 11.45 -0.92
C ASN A 63 -7.70 11.46 -2.31
N PRO A 64 -8.75 10.67 -2.54
CA PRO A 64 -9.43 10.60 -3.84
C PRO A 64 -10.21 11.87 -4.21
N GLN A 65 -10.40 12.83 -3.29
CA GLN A 65 -11.11 14.09 -3.57
C GLN A 65 -10.24 15.16 -4.27
N ASN A 66 -8.97 14.86 -4.55
CA ASN A 66 -8.02 15.80 -5.15
C ASN A 66 -7.64 15.40 -6.60
N LEU A 67 -8.58 14.75 -7.30
CA LEU A 67 -8.51 14.36 -8.71
C LEU A 67 -9.26 15.37 -9.58
#